data_AF-A0A822N7M4-F1
#
_entry.id   AF-A0A822N7M4-F1
#
_cell.length_a   1.000
_cell.length_b   1.000
_cell.length_c   1.000
_cell.angle_alpha   90.00
_cell.angle_beta   90.00
_cell.angle_gamma   90.00
#
_symmetry.space_group_name_H-M   'P 1'
#
loop_
_entity.id
_entity.type
_entity.pdbx_description
1 polymer ?
#
loop_
_entity_poly.entity_id
_entity_poly.type
_entity_poly.pdbx_seq_one_letter_code
_entity_poly.pdbx_strand_id
1 'polypeptide(L)'
;MMKKSVLFYGVFDEILKEIALGCCKHPGEKFYLQPKTSEAIKIIEDVSNLPLNLYLTTSENITTVCYQCEITKWENKQYVPPDYLVNLSNKMATLQPSETNGAFLSFNGEVSI
;
A
#
# COMPACT_ATOMS: atom_id res chain seq x y z
N MET A 1 20.24 -17.08 -1.03
CA MET A 1 19.17 -16.20 -1.55
C MET A 1 19.35 -14.83 -0.90
N MET A 2 19.52 -13.77 -1.68
CA MET A 2 19.71 -12.41 -1.15
C MET A 2 18.35 -11.90 -0.68
N LYS A 3 18.20 -11.54 0.60
CA LYS A 3 16.94 -10.93 1.09
C LYS A 3 16.78 -9.58 0.42
N LYS A 4 15.78 -9.45 -0.46
CA LYS A 4 15.41 -8.17 -1.05
C LYS A 4 14.69 -7.32 0.00
N SER A 5 14.65 -6.03 -0.24
CA SER A 5 13.80 -5.08 0.48
C SER A 5 13.35 -4.01 -0.50
N VAL A 6 12.24 -3.34 -0.20
CA VAL A 6 11.74 -2.21 -0.98
C VAL A 6 11.67 -0.97 -0.13
N LEU A 7 11.87 0.18 -0.77
CA LEU A 7 11.73 1.49 -0.17
C LEU A 7 10.66 2.26 -0.94
N PHE A 8 9.58 2.68 -0.26
CA PHE A 8 8.68 3.67 -0.82
C PHE A 8 9.09 5.05 -0.35
N TYR A 9 9.38 5.91 -1.32
CA TYR A 9 9.76 7.28 -1.07
C TYR A 9 8.54 8.19 -1.03
N GLY A 10 8.54 9.14 -0.10
CA GLY A 10 7.59 10.26 -0.12
C GLY A 10 6.14 9.83 0.05
N VAL A 11 5.87 8.86 0.93
CA VAL A 11 4.49 8.51 1.28
C VAL A 11 3.90 9.62 2.14
N PHE A 12 2.65 10.01 1.91
CA PHE A 12 2.05 11.07 2.71
C PHE A 12 2.02 10.68 4.20
N ASP A 13 2.52 11.58 5.05
CA ASP A 13 2.67 11.31 6.49
C ASP A 13 1.32 11.02 7.16
N GLU A 14 0.26 11.68 6.71
CA GLU A 14 -1.11 11.42 7.18
C GLU A 14 -1.53 9.97 6.93
N ILE A 15 -1.28 9.41 5.74
CA ILE A 15 -1.62 8.02 5.40
C ILE A 15 -0.89 7.06 6.33
N LEU A 16 0.41 7.28 6.57
CA LEU A 16 1.20 6.40 7.43
C LEU A 16 0.76 6.46 8.89
N LYS A 17 0.44 7.66 9.40
CA LYS A 17 -0.13 7.83 10.74
C LYS A 17 -1.49 7.15 10.87
N GLU A 18 -2.31 7.24 9.84
CA GLU A 18 -3.64 6.63 9.80
C GLU A 18 -3.55 5.11 9.86
N ILE A 19 -2.67 4.52 9.04
CA ILE A 19 -2.38 3.08 9.06
C ILE A 19 -1.84 2.66 10.43
N ALA A 20 -0.84 3.38 10.97
CA ALA A 20 -0.24 3.04 12.26
C ALA A 20 -1.28 3.07 13.40
N LEU A 21 -2.12 4.11 13.43
CA LEU A 21 -3.19 4.23 14.43
C LEU A 21 -4.28 3.18 14.22
N GLY A 22 -4.65 2.92 12.96
CA GLY A 22 -5.65 1.94 12.57
C GLY A 22 -5.25 0.52 12.99
N CYS A 23 -3.99 0.14 12.76
CA CYS A 23 -3.44 -1.14 13.23
C CYS A 23 -3.58 -1.33 14.76
N CYS A 24 -3.40 -0.25 15.53
CA CYS A 24 -3.58 -0.29 16.98
C CYS A 24 -5.05 -0.40 17.41
N LYS A 25 -5.96 0.28 16.70
CA LYS A 25 -7.40 0.32 17.04
C LYS A 25 -8.20 -0.88 16.53
N HIS A 26 -7.79 -1.44 15.40
CA HIS A 26 -8.49 -2.50 14.69
C HIS A 26 -7.55 -3.69 14.44
N PRO A 27 -7.11 -4.39 15.50
CA PRO A 27 -6.23 -5.53 15.35
C PRO A 27 -6.90 -6.61 14.49
N GLY A 28 -6.22 -7.03 13.42
CA GLY A 28 -6.72 -8.02 12.47
C GLY A 28 -7.34 -7.45 11.19
N GLU A 29 -7.58 -6.14 11.13
CA GLU A 29 -7.92 -5.47 9.87
C GLU A 29 -6.69 -5.32 8.96
N LYS A 30 -6.96 -5.20 7.67
CA LYS A 30 -5.93 -5.01 6.64
C LYS A 30 -5.90 -3.57 6.19
N PHE A 31 -4.70 -3.02 6.14
CA PHE A 31 -4.40 -1.68 5.62
C PHE A 31 -3.57 -1.82 4.35
N TYR A 32 -3.72 -0.88 3.43
CA TYR A 32 -3.22 -0.98 2.06
C TYR A 32 -2.33 0.21 1.72
N LEU A 33 -1.25 -0.07 1.00
CA LEU A 33 -0.35 0.91 0.40
C LEU A 33 -0.11 0.52 -1.06
N GLN A 34 -0.07 1.50 -1.95
CA GLN A 34 0.21 1.28 -3.37
C GLN A 34 1.66 1.64 -3.70
N PRO A 35 2.44 0.74 -4.32
CA PRO A 35 3.76 1.10 -4.84
C PRO A 35 3.62 2.10 -5.98
N LYS A 36 4.51 3.10 -6.00
CA LYS A 36 4.50 4.17 -7.01
C LYS A 36 5.52 3.97 -8.15
N THR A 37 6.39 2.96 -8.06
CA THR A 37 7.45 2.71 -9.06
C THR A 37 7.37 1.31 -9.63
N SER A 38 7.66 1.18 -10.93
CA SER A 38 7.67 -0.10 -11.64
C SER A 38 8.72 -1.07 -11.10
N GLU A 39 9.84 -0.55 -10.60
CA GLU A 39 10.87 -1.35 -9.94
C GLU A 39 10.36 -1.99 -8.65
N ALA A 40 9.71 -1.22 -7.78
CA ALA A 40 9.12 -1.75 -6.55
C ALA A 40 8.05 -2.80 -6.87
N ILE A 41 7.19 -2.54 -7.86
CA ILE A 41 6.17 -3.49 -8.32
C ILE A 41 6.81 -4.84 -8.71
N LYS A 42 7.86 -4.82 -9.55
CA LYS A 42 8.54 -6.06 -9.99
C LYS A 42 9.13 -6.86 -8.84
N ILE A 43 9.65 -6.19 -7.81
CA ILE A 43 10.21 -6.87 -6.63
C ILE A 43 9.10 -7.52 -5.80
N ILE A 44 7.98 -6.82 -5.61
CA ILE A 44 6.84 -7.24 -4.78
C ILE A 44 6.01 -8.34 -5.49
N GLU A 45 5.88 -8.27 -6.81
CA GLU A 45 5.13 -9.23 -7.63
C GLU A 45 5.75 -10.63 -7.61
N ASP A 46 7.07 -10.73 -7.46
CA ASP A 46 7.75 -11.99 -7.22
C ASP A 46 7.49 -12.49 -5.79
N VAL A 47 6.40 -13.25 -5.65
CA VAL A 47 5.92 -13.81 -4.38
C VAL A 47 6.95 -14.66 -3.63
N SER A 48 7.98 -15.16 -4.31
CA SER A 48 9.09 -15.88 -3.65
C SER A 48 9.93 -14.97 -2.73
N ASN A 49 9.78 -13.65 -2.86
CA ASN A 49 10.40 -12.67 -2.00
C ASN A 49 9.57 -12.32 -0.75
N LEU A 50 8.36 -12.85 -0.59
CA LEU A 50 7.48 -12.53 0.55
C LEU A 50 7.70 -13.51 1.73
N PRO A 51 7.69 -13.06 2.99
CA PRO A 51 7.50 -11.67 3.44
C PRO A 51 8.71 -10.79 3.11
N LEU A 52 8.43 -9.57 2.66
CA LEU A 52 9.43 -8.62 2.18
C LEU A 52 9.48 -7.39 3.08
N ASN A 53 10.68 -7.01 3.53
CA ASN A 53 10.86 -5.77 4.30
C ASN A 53 10.53 -4.55 3.44
N LEU A 54 9.64 -3.70 3.94
CA LEU A 54 9.29 -2.40 3.37
C LEU A 54 9.75 -1.29 4.32
N TYR A 55 10.58 -0.41 3.78
CA TYR A 55 10.97 0.83 4.41
C TYR A 55 10.21 1.98 3.78
N LEU A 56 9.86 2.99 4.58
CA LEU A 56 9.01 4.10 4.16
C LEU A 56 9.64 5.41 4.59
N THR A 57 9.78 6.34 3.65
CA THR A 57 10.03 7.76 3.96
C THR A 57 8.74 8.55 3.78
N THR A 58 8.63 9.71 4.43
CA THR A 58 7.45 10.56 4.30
C THR A 58 7.63 11.63 3.24
N SER A 59 6.54 12.22 2.76
CA SER A 59 6.57 13.38 1.85
C SER A 59 7.32 14.58 2.46
N GLU A 60 7.26 14.73 3.78
CA GLU A 60 7.93 15.79 4.54
C GLU A 60 9.41 15.48 4.83
N ASN A 61 9.81 14.21 4.80
CA ASN A 61 11.18 13.77 5.09
C ASN A 61 11.57 12.58 4.22
N ILE A 62 11.99 12.86 2.99
CA ILE A 62 12.36 11.84 2.01
C ILE A 62 13.74 11.21 2.26
N THR A 63 14.57 11.84 3.10
CA THR A 63 15.97 11.42 3.33
C THR A 63 16.11 10.43 4.48
N THR A 64 15.06 10.25 5.29
CA THR A 64 15.07 9.39 6.48
C THR A 64 14.00 8.32 6.35
N VAL A 65 14.35 7.08 6.69
CA VAL A 65 13.34 6.02 6.88
C VAL A 65 12.58 6.31 8.17
N CYS A 66 11.29 6.62 8.04
CA CYS A 66 10.42 6.97 9.16
C CYS A 66 9.63 5.77 9.68
N TYR A 67 9.33 4.80 8.80
CA TYR A 67 8.58 3.60 9.17
C TYR A 67 9.18 2.35 8.53
N GLN A 68 8.95 1.22 9.18
CA GLN A 68 9.31 -0.10 8.70
C GLN A 68 8.11 -1.05 8.90
N CYS A 69 7.81 -1.86 7.89
CA CYS A 69 6.80 -2.92 7.96
C CYS A 69 7.17 -4.10 7.05
N GLU A 70 6.35 -5.14 7.06
CA GLU A 70 6.49 -6.29 6.17
C GLU A 70 5.35 -6.32 5.16
N ILE A 71 5.69 -6.50 3.88
CA ILE A 71 4.73 -6.87 2.85
C ILE A 71 4.53 -8.37 2.96
N THR A 72 3.33 -8.79 3.35
CA THR A 72 2.95 -10.20 3.50
C THR A 72 2.10 -10.71 2.34
N LYS A 73 1.53 -9.80 1.54
CA LYS A 73 0.68 -10.10 0.39
C LYS A 73 0.80 -9.02 -0.68
N TRP A 74 0.73 -9.44 -1.94
CA TRP A 74 0.57 -8.58 -3.10
C TRP A 74 -0.73 -8.92 -3.83
N GLU A 75 -1.44 -7.90 -4.34
CA GLU A 75 -2.62 -8.07 -5.18
C GLU A 75 -2.54 -7.09 -6.36
N ASN A 76 -2.65 -7.59 -7.59
CA ASN A 76 -2.76 -6.75 -8.77
C ASN A 76 -4.24 -6.45 -9.06
N LYS A 77 -4.60 -5.17 -8.98
CA LYS A 77 -5.98 -4.68 -9.12
C LYS A 77 -6.60 -4.98 -10.50
N GLN A 78 -5.78 -5.20 -11.53
CA GLN A 78 -6.24 -5.55 -12.89
C GLN A 78 -6.78 -6.97 -12.98
N TYR A 79 -6.50 -7.84 -12.00
CA TYR A 79 -6.86 -9.26 -12.03
C TYR A 79 -7.81 -9.67 -10.90
N VAL A 80 -8.26 -8.72 -10.08
CA VAL A 80 -9.22 -8.99 -8.99
C VAL A 80 -10.65 -8.68 -9.44
N PRO A 81 -11.67 -9.41 -8.94
CA PRO A 81 -13.06 -9.17 -9.32
C PRO A 81 -13.56 -7.75 -8.97
N PRO A 82 -14.42 -7.14 -9.80
CA PRO A 82 -14.99 -5.81 -9.54
C PRO A 82 -15.67 -5.69 -8.17
N ASP A 83 -16.48 -6.68 -7.77
CA ASP A 83 -17.15 -6.69 -6.46
C ASP A 83 -16.15 -6.70 -5.29
N TYR A 84 -14.99 -7.35 -5.46
CA TYR A 84 -13.93 -7.32 -4.45
C TYR A 84 -13.31 -5.92 -4.37
N LEU A 85 -13.09 -5.25 -5.50
CA LEU A 85 -12.57 -3.87 -5.54
C LEU A 85 -13.53 -2.87 -4.90
N VAL A 86 -14.84 -2.99 -5.14
CA VAL A 86 -15.85 -2.14 -4.49
C VAL A 86 -15.82 -2.32 -2.99
N ASN A 87 -15.81 -3.57 -2.52
CA ASN A 87 -15.71 -3.87 -1.09
C ASN A 87 -14.41 -3.36 -0.47
N LEU A 88 -13.29 -3.49 -1.17
CA LEU A 88 -11.99 -2.97 -0.75
C LEU A 88 -12.01 -1.44 -0.65
N SER A 89 -12.53 -0.76 -1.66
CA SER A 89 -12.66 0.71 -1.66
C SER A 89 -13.54 1.20 -0.51
N ASN A 90 -14.67 0.54 -0.23
CA ASN A 90 -15.52 0.88 0.92
C ASN A 90 -14.79 0.72 2.26
N LYS A 91 -13.99 -0.35 2.40
CA LYS A 91 -13.14 -0.55 3.59
C LYS A 91 -12.06 0.52 3.71
N MET A 92 -11.36 0.83 2.63
CA MET A 92 -10.33 1.88 2.62
C MET A 92 -10.92 3.25 2.97
N ALA A 93 -12.09 3.59 2.43
CA ALA A 93 -12.78 4.85 2.78
C ALA A 93 -13.13 4.94 4.28
N THR A 94 -13.36 3.80 4.94
CA THR A 94 -13.67 3.75 6.38
C THR A 94 -12.42 3.77 7.25
N LEU A 95 -11.37 3.02 6.87
CA LEU A 95 -10.19 2.77 7.70
C LEU A 95 -8.98 3.63 7.36
N GLN A 96 -8.94 4.19 6.15
CA GLN A 96 -7.88 5.03 5.59
C GLN A 96 -8.47 6.20 4.78
N PRO A 97 -9.35 7.06 5.34
CA PRO A 97 -10.01 8.12 4.59
C PRO A 97 -9.07 9.16 3.97
N SER A 98 -7.79 9.27 4.39
CA SER A 98 -6.80 10.09 3.68
C SER A 98 -6.41 9.52 2.30
N GLU A 99 -6.66 8.23 2.04
CA GLU A 99 -6.59 7.64 0.70
C GLU A 99 -7.88 7.93 -0.09
N THR A 100 -8.01 9.19 -0.51
CA THR A 100 -9.24 9.74 -1.13
C THR A 100 -9.68 9.02 -2.40
N ASN A 101 -8.76 8.33 -3.09
CA ASN A 101 -9.04 7.59 -4.33
C ASN A 101 -9.37 6.11 -4.09
N GLY A 102 -9.29 5.63 -2.85
CA GLY A 102 -9.59 4.25 -2.48
C GLY A 102 -8.78 3.22 -3.28
N ALA A 103 -9.41 2.11 -3.67
CA ALA A 103 -8.73 1.12 -4.48
C ALA A 103 -8.59 1.51 -5.96
N PHE A 104 -9.24 2.57 -6.43
CA PHE A 104 -9.29 2.91 -7.85
C PHE A 104 -8.18 3.91 -8.22
N LEU A 105 -7.05 3.39 -8.72
CA LEU A 105 -6.11 4.19 -9.51
C LEU A 105 -6.01 3.56 -10.90
N SER A 106 -6.79 4.08 -11.84
CA SER A 106 -6.44 4.02 -13.25
C SER A 106 -5.24 4.95 -13.47
N PHE A 107 -4.12 4.43 -13.97
CA PHE A 107 -2.96 5.24 -14.38
C PHE A 107 -3.32 6.31 -15.44
N ASN A 108 -4.49 6.15 -16.07
CA ASN A 108 -5.09 6.96 -17.12
C ASN A 108 -6.29 7.82 -16.64
N GLY A 109 -6.58 7.89 -15.34
CA GLY A 109 -7.63 8.77 -14.79
C GLY A 109 -9.09 8.38 -15.06
N GLU A 110 -9.36 7.20 -15.64
CA GLU A 110 -10.72 6.69 -15.83
C GLU A 110 -11.14 5.72 -14.73
N VAL A 111 -12.16 6.13 -13.95
CA VAL A 111 -12.89 5.24 -13.04
C VAL A 111 -13.78 4.33 -13.87
N SER A 112 -13.37 3.08 -14.08
CA SER A 112 -14.28 2.04 -14.56
C SER A 112 -15.09 1.52 -13.37
N ILE A 113 -16.36 1.91 -13.33
CA ILE A 113 -17.39 1.27 -12.49
C ILE A 113 -17.71 -0.11 -13.08
#